data_AF-H0VEP5-F1
#
_entry.id   AF-H0VEP5-F1
#
_cell.length_a   1.000
_cell.length_b   1.000
_cell.length_c   1.000
_cell.angle_alpha   90.00
_cell.angle_beta   90.00
_cell.angle_gamma   90.00
#
_symmetry.space_group_name_H-M   'P 1'
#
loop_
_entity.id
_entity.type
_entity.pdbx_description
1 polymer ?
#
loop_
_entity_poly.entity_id
_entity_poly.type
_entity_poly.pdbx_seq_one_letter_code
_entity_poly.pdbx_strand_id
1 'polypeptide(L)'
;MSEILCQWLNQELKVSRTVNPKSFAKVFSSGYLIGEILHKFELQDDFSEFSDSRISTARLTNFSRLEPTLHLLGVQFDKNVAQNIITEKPGAATKLLYQLYIALQKKKKSGLTGVPVSTTQPLTSLKFQNVKNEAFREQRLSRRRQNEIMAKIQAAIIQIPKPASNRTLKALEDQKRMKKQKEAADVADEIMKFEALIKKDLQAKESASKTALDTADYTTTDLLSTYSDDDYIKKIQKRLEEDAFAREQREKRRRRLLMDQLIAHEAQEEAYREEQLIHRLMRQSQQERRIAVQLMHVRHEKEVLWQNRIFREKQYEERRLKDFQDALDREAALAKQAKIDFEEQILREKKVYEQIAVERAQARYRKHYKMCEEILDQILDLSFKVADYRILTNNLIPFKMMHDWKELFFHGKPIYENVSIKYIPDKPSEEQLTEMDKRNLLDSNDYEEYKVHTNMK
;
A
#
# COMPACT_ATOMS: atom_id res chain seq x y z
N MET A 1 -5.58 -1.53 -31.71
CA MET A 1 -5.50 -2.09 -30.33
C MET A 1 -5.38 -3.62 -30.34
N SER A 2 -6.37 -4.34 -30.88
CA SER A 2 -6.33 -5.80 -31.01
C SER A 2 -5.09 -6.31 -31.75
N GLU A 3 -4.64 -5.63 -32.81
CA GLU A 3 -3.44 -6.01 -33.58
C GLU A 3 -2.16 -6.02 -32.73
N ILE A 4 -1.97 -5.05 -31.83
CA ILE A 4 -0.81 -4.98 -30.94
C ILE A 4 -0.80 -6.19 -29.99
N LEU A 5 -1.96 -6.59 -29.48
CA LEU A 5 -2.09 -7.81 -28.68
C LEU A 5 -1.83 -9.07 -29.53
N CYS A 6 -2.35 -9.14 -30.76
CA CYS A 6 -2.07 -10.26 -31.67
C CYS A 6 -0.56 -10.36 -31.99
N GLN A 7 0.10 -9.23 -32.21
CA GLN A 7 1.54 -9.17 -32.45
C GLN A 7 2.32 -9.69 -31.22
N TRP A 8 2.01 -9.19 -30.02
CA TRP A 8 2.59 -9.66 -28.77
C TRP A 8 2.41 -11.18 -28.57
N LEU A 9 1.19 -11.69 -28.75
CA LEU A 9 0.85 -13.10 -28.58
C LEU A 9 1.58 -14.01 -29.58
N ASN A 10 1.61 -13.62 -30.86
CA ASN A 10 2.17 -14.44 -31.93
C ASN A 10 3.71 -14.32 -32.03
N GLN A 11 4.29 -13.15 -31.78
CA GLN A 11 5.73 -12.88 -31.97
C GLN A 11 6.55 -13.02 -30.69
N GLU A 12 6.13 -12.43 -29.56
CA GLU A 12 6.87 -12.53 -28.29
C GLU A 12 6.56 -13.83 -27.54
N LEU A 13 5.27 -14.15 -27.32
CA LEU A 13 4.87 -15.31 -26.52
C LEU A 13 4.76 -16.63 -27.29
N LYS A 14 4.70 -16.56 -28.64
CA LYS A 14 4.53 -17.70 -29.55
C LYS A 14 3.49 -18.70 -29.02
N VAL A 15 2.28 -18.20 -28.76
CA VAL A 15 1.17 -19.03 -28.25
C VAL A 15 0.83 -20.17 -29.22
N SER A 16 0.29 -21.28 -28.70
CA SER A 16 0.13 -22.55 -29.42
C SER A 16 -0.90 -22.49 -30.55
N ARG A 17 -1.59 -21.36 -30.73
CA ARG A 17 -2.62 -21.13 -31.74
C ARG A 17 -2.54 -19.70 -32.25
N THR A 18 -2.44 -19.52 -33.56
CA THR A 18 -2.32 -18.19 -34.19
C THR A 18 -3.54 -17.31 -33.93
N VAL A 19 -3.32 -16.14 -33.34
CA VAL A 19 -4.38 -15.19 -32.95
C VAL A 19 -4.54 -14.13 -34.04
N ASN A 20 -5.71 -14.09 -34.68
CA ASN A 20 -6.07 -13.09 -35.69
C ASN A 20 -7.07 -12.06 -35.12
N PRO A 21 -6.98 -10.76 -35.47
CA PRO A 21 -7.88 -9.73 -34.93
C PRO A 21 -9.37 -10.03 -35.16
N LYS A 22 -9.73 -10.66 -36.29
CA LYS A 22 -11.10 -11.02 -36.65
C LYS A 22 -11.68 -12.22 -35.87
N SER A 23 -10.84 -13.08 -35.27
CA SER A 23 -11.27 -14.26 -34.51
C SER A 23 -10.98 -14.16 -33.01
N PHE A 24 -10.40 -13.04 -32.55
CA PHE A 24 -9.86 -12.85 -31.20
C PHE A 24 -10.82 -13.29 -30.07
N ALA A 25 -12.08 -12.84 -30.09
CA ALA A 25 -13.06 -13.18 -29.04
C ALA A 25 -13.32 -14.69 -28.96
N LYS A 26 -13.51 -15.33 -30.12
CA LYS A 26 -13.74 -16.77 -30.26
C LYS A 26 -12.54 -17.61 -29.83
N VAL A 27 -11.33 -17.15 -30.17
CA VAL A 27 -10.06 -17.80 -29.83
C VAL A 27 -9.77 -17.77 -28.32
N PHE A 28 -10.23 -16.73 -27.60
CA PHE A 28 -10.09 -16.64 -26.13
C PHE A 28 -11.30 -17.12 -25.32
N SER A 29 -12.42 -17.45 -25.95
CA SER A 29 -13.65 -17.87 -25.27
C SER A 29 -13.56 -19.21 -24.51
N SER A 30 -12.56 -20.05 -24.78
CA SER A 30 -12.29 -21.29 -24.04
C SER A 30 -11.49 -21.08 -22.76
N GLY A 31 -10.87 -19.91 -22.56
CA GLY A 31 -9.95 -19.63 -21.44
C GLY A 31 -8.59 -20.32 -21.54
N TYR A 32 -8.45 -21.41 -22.31
CA TYR A 32 -7.23 -22.22 -22.44
C TYR A 32 -5.99 -21.38 -22.77
N LEU A 33 -6.06 -20.50 -23.78
CA LEU A 33 -4.93 -19.64 -24.16
C LEU A 33 -4.58 -18.57 -23.11
N ILE A 34 -5.48 -18.24 -22.18
CA ILE A 34 -5.17 -17.35 -21.05
C ILE A 34 -4.37 -18.13 -20.00
N GLY A 35 -4.71 -19.41 -19.79
CA GLY A 35 -3.88 -20.36 -19.04
C GLY A 35 -2.50 -20.52 -19.65
N GLU A 36 -2.39 -20.70 -20.97
CA GLU A 36 -1.11 -20.84 -21.67
C GLU A 36 -0.21 -19.59 -21.46
N ILE A 37 -0.79 -18.39 -21.52
CA ILE A 37 -0.08 -17.13 -21.24
C ILE A 37 0.44 -17.11 -19.80
N LEU A 38 -0.40 -17.44 -18.80
CA LEU A 38 0.03 -17.42 -17.39
C LEU A 38 1.06 -18.50 -17.06
N HIS A 39 0.92 -19.70 -17.62
CA HIS A 39 1.90 -20.78 -17.52
C HIS A 39 3.27 -20.35 -18.07
N LYS A 40 3.31 -19.68 -19.23
CA LYS A 40 4.54 -19.09 -19.82
C LYS A 40 5.15 -17.93 -19.02
N PHE A 41 4.50 -17.47 -17.94
CA PHE A 41 5.03 -16.47 -17.00
C PHE A 41 5.25 -17.01 -15.57
N GLU A 42 5.23 -18.34 -15.40
CA GLU A 42 5.39 -19.03 -14.12
C GLU A 42 4.40 -18.47 -13.07
N LEU A 43 3.12 -18.53 -13.43
CA LEU A 43 1.99 -18.02 -12.63
C LEU A 43 0.81 -19.01 -12.52
N GLN A 44 0.85 -20.14 -13.23
CA GLN A 44 -0.28 -21.08 -13.33
C GLN A 44 0.25 -22.51 -13.56
N ASP A 45 0.51 -23.23 -12.47
CA ASP A 45 1.14 -24.54 -12.52
C ASP A 45 0.15 -25.67 -12.88
N ASP A 46 -1.16 -25.46 -12.66
CA ASP A 46 -2.24 -26.42 -12.96
C ASP A 46 -2.67 -26.44 -14.44
N PHE A 47 -1.82 -25.95 -15.35
CA PHE A 47 -2.13 -25.85 -16.79
C PHE A 47 -2.45 -27.21 -17.45
N SER A 48 -1.95 -28.31 -16.88
CA SER A 48 -2.30 -29.69 -17.28
C SER A 48 -3.79 -30.02 -17.11
N GLU A 49 -4.52 -29.30 -16.26
CA GLU A 49 -5.95 -29.50 -16.01
C GLU A 49 -6.86 -28.60 -16.88
N PHE A 50 -6.28 -27.79 -17.77
CA PHE A 50 -7.01 -26.95 -18.73
C PHE A 50 -7.30 -27.71 -20.03
N SER A 51 -8.48 -27.46 -20.61
CA SER A 51 -8.88 -28.06 -21.91
C SER A 51 -9.39 -27.02 -22.91
N ASP A 52 -8.92 -27.05 -24.17
CA ASP A 52 -9.47 -26.23 -25.28
C ASP A 52 -10.79 -26.82 -25.83
N SER A 53 -11.70 -27.17 -24.92
CA SER A 53 -13.00 -27.73 -25.25
C SER A 53 -14.03 -26.63 -25.51
N ARG A 54 -14.95 -26.89 -26.45
CA ARG A 54 -16.06 -25.98 -26.76
C ARG A 54 -17.19 -26.05 -25.74
N ILE A 55 -17.23 -27.09 -24.89
CA ILE A 55 -18.28 -27.36 -23.90
C ILE A 55 -18.30 -26.25 -22.83
N SER A 56 -19.48 -25.71 -22.52
CA SER A 56 -19.66 -24.58 -21.58
C SER A 56 -19.09 -24.84 -20.18
N THR A 57 -19.23 -26.05 -19.65
CA THR A 57 -18.68 -26.45 -18.34
C THR A 57 -17.15 -26.37 -18.33
N ALA A 58 -16.48 -26.87 -19.37
CA ALA A 58 -15.02 -26.80 -19.51
C ALA A 58 -14.50 -25.36 -19.58
N ARG A 59 -15.22 -24.47 -20.27
CA ARG A 59 -14.90 -23.03 -20.27
C ARG A 59 -15.01 -22.45 -18.87
N LEU A 60 -16.09 -22.75 -18.14
CA LEU A 60 -16.31 -22.27 -16.77
C LEU A 60 -15.22 -22.78 -15.81
N THR A 61 -14.82 -24.06 -15.88
CA THR A 61 -13.74 -24.60 -15.04
C THR A 61 -12.39 -23.97 -15.36
N ASN A 62 -12.07 -23.72 -16.64
CA ASN A 62 -10.87 -22.99 -17.03
C ASN A 62 -10.90 -21.56 -16.45
N PHE A 63 -12.02 -20.83 -16.57
CA PHE A 63 -12.12 -19.47 -16.03
C PHE A 63 -12.09 -19.40 -14.49
N SER A 64 -12.63 -20.39 -13.76
CA SER A 64 -12.51 -20.43 -12.30
C SER A 64 -11.09 -20.70 -11.80
N ARG A 65 -10.25 -21.38 -12.60
CA ARG A 65 -8.82 -21.58 -12.29
C ARG A 65 -7.97 -20.33 -12.54
N LEU A 66 -8.41 -19.46 -13.45
CA LEU A 66 -7.78 -18.17 -13.74
C LEU A 66 -8.18 -17.07 -12.74
N GLU A 67 -9.31 -17.21 -12.05
CA GLU A 67 -9.83 -16.20 -11.11
C GLU A 67 -8.82 -15.85 -9.98
N PRO A 68 -8.19 -16.81 -9.27
CA PRO A 68 -7.23 -16.50 -8.21
C PRO A 68 -5.95 -15.80 -8.70
N THR A 69 -5.40 -16.23 -9.85
CA THR A 69 -4.12 -15.73 -10.37
C THR A 69 -4.27 -14.37 -11.07
N LEU A 70 -5.39 -14.13 -11.77
CA LEU A 70 -5.76 -12.80 -12.24
C LEU A 70 -5.97 -11.82 -11.08
N HIS A 71 -6.61 -12.26 -9.99
CA HIS A 71 -6.80 -11.43 -8.79
C HIS A 71 -5.47 -11.11 -8.09
N LEU A 72 -4.55 -12.08 -7.99
CA LEU A 72 -3.20 -11.88 -7.45
C LEU A 72 -2.37 -10.86 -8.26
N LEU A 73 -2.54 -10.85 -9.58
CA LEU A 73 -1.97 -9.83 -10.48
C LEU A 73 -2.63 -8.44 -10.37
N GLY A 74 -3.72 -8.31 -9.61
CA GLY A 74 -4.48 -7.07 -9.48
C GLY A 74 -5.40 -6.78 -10.68
N VAL A 75 -5.73 -7.78 -11.50
CA VAL A 75 -6.72 -7.67 -12.56
C VAL A 75 -8.10 -7.97 -11.97
N GLN A 76 -9.05 -7.03 -12.10
CA GLN A 76 -10.43 -7.24 -11.66
C GLN A 76 -11.13 -8.20 -12.63
N PHE A 77 -11.32 -9.43 -12.19
CA PHE A 77 -11.97 -10.50 -12.93
C PHE A 77 -13.17 -11.04 -12.16
N ASP A 78 -14.37 -10.56 -12.50
CA ASP A 78 -15.62 -11.03 -11.93
C ASP A 78 -16.23 -12.16 -12.77
N LYS A 79 -17.12 -12.96 -12.17
CA LYS A 79 -17.95 -13.95 -12.88
C LYS A 79 -18.72 -13.36 -14.06
N ASN A 80 -19.11 -12.09 -13.97
CA ASN A 80 -19.71 -11.33 -15.08
C ASN A 80 -18.74 -11.11 -16.25
N VAL A 81 -17.45 -10.86 -15.97
CA VAL A 81 -16.40 -10.71 -16.99
C VAL A 81 -16.12 -12.06 -17.65
N ALA A 82 -16.04 -13.14 -16.87
CA ALA A 82 -15.93 -14.50 -17.38
C ALA A 82 -17.07 -14.82 -18.36
N GLN A 83 -18.33 -14.63 -17.94
CA GLN A 83 -19.50 -14.89 -18.79
C GLN A 83 -19.53 -14.01 -20.06
N ASN A 84 -19.09 -12.75 -19.99
CA ASN A 84 -18.96 -11.88 -21.15
C ASN A 84 -17.91 -12.37 -22.17
N ILE A 85 -16.86 -13.08 -21.73
CA ILE A 85 -15.84 -13.66 -22.62
C ILE A 85 -16.29 -15.02 -23.17
N ILE A 86 -16.94 -15.86 -22.34
CA ILE A 86 -17.55 -17.13 -22.75
C ILE A 86 -18.60 -16.92 -23.84
N THR A 87 -19.38 -15.84 -23.74
CA THR A 87 -20.39 -15.41 -24.74
C THR A 87 -19.81 -14.59 -25.90
N GLU A 88 -18.48 -14.61 -26.09
CA GLU A 88 -17.77 -14.02 -27.24
C GLU A 88 -18.04 -12.51 -27.47
N LYS A 89 -18.45 -11.76 -26.44
CA LYS A 89 -18.82 -10.34 -26.59
C LYS A 89 -17.65 -9.50 -27.11
N PRO A 90 -17.86 -8.66 -28.14
CA PRO A 90 -16.81 -7.83 -28.71
C PRO A 90 -16.23 -6.88 -27.65
N GLY A 91 -14.91 -6.72 -27.64
CA GLY A 91 -14.21 -5.88 -26.67
C GLY A 91 -13.90 -6.54 -25.31
N ALA A 92 -14.65 -7.55 -24.87
CA ALA A 92 -14.50 -8.15 -23.54
C ALA A 92 -13.13 -8.82 -23.35
N ALA A 93 -12.80 -9.78 -24.23
CA ALA A 93 -11.52 -10.49 -24.19
C ALA A 93 -10.31 -9.56 -24.39
N THR A 94 -10.41 -8.59 -25.32
CA THR A 94 -9.34 -7.60 -25.57
C THR A 94 -9.08 -6.70 -24.37
N LYS A 95 -10.13 -6.32 -23.61
CA LYS A 95 -9.99 -5.50 -22.40
C LYS A 95 -9.25 -6.27 -21.30
N LEU A 96 -9.63 -7.52 -21.04
CA LEU A 96 -8.95 -8.38 -20.08
C LEU A 96 -7.48 -8.59 -20.48
N LEU A 97 -7.21 -8.97 -21.73
CA LEU A 97 -5.85 -9.24 -22.19
C LEU A 97 -4.96 -7.99 -22.20
N TYR A 98 -5.53 -6.79 -22.41
CA TYR A 98 -4.78 -5.54 -22.24
C TYR A 98 -4.48 -5.22 -20.76
N GLN A 99 -5.42 -5.46 -19.85
CA GLN A 99 -5.16 -5.34 -18.40
C GLN A 99 -4.11 -6.35 -17.93
N LEU A 100 -4.19 -7.59 -18.40
CA LEU A 100 -3.23 -8.66 -18.13
C LEU A 100 -1.84 -8.33 -18.69
N TYR A 101 -1.75 -7.83 -19.93
CA TYR A 101 -0.51 -7.34 -20.53
C TYR A 101 0.15 -6.26 -19.66
N ILE A 102 -0.61 -5.27 -19.19
CA ILE A 102 -0.09 -4.23 -18.28
C ILE A 102 0.36 -4.84 -16.94
N ALA A 103 -0.37 -5.80 -16.37
CA ALA A 103 0.00 -6.45 -15.12
C ALA A 103 1.29 -7.28 -15.24
N LEU A 104 1.43 -8.06 -16.33
CA LEU A 104 2.62 -8.88 -16.61
C LEU A 104 3.84 -8.00 -16.93
N GLN A 105 3.68 -6.95 -17.74
CA GLN A 105 4.75 -5.98 -17.99
C GLN A 105 5.14 -5.20 -16.72
N LYS A 106 4.21 -5.00 -15.77
CA LYS A 106 4.56 -4.50 -14.43
C LYS A 106 5.33 -5.54 -13.61
N LYS A 107 4.89 -6.81 -13.53
CA LYS A 107 5.65 -7.91 -12.86
C LYS A 107 7.09 -7.96 -13.38
N LYS A 108 7.26 -7.98 -14.70
CA LYS A 108 8.57 -8.00 -15.40
C LYS A 108 9.45 -6.78 -15.08
N LYS A 109 8.86 -5.61 -14.82
CA LYS A 109 9.59 -4.39 -14.43
C LYS A 109 9.80 -4.24 -12.92
N SER A 110 9.05 -4.95 -12.08
CA SER A 110 9.13 -4.87 -10.61
C SER A 110 9.92 -6.01 -9.96
N GLY A 111 10.36 -7.01 -10.71
CA GLY A 111 11.04 -8.18 -10.15
C GLY A 111 11.91 -8.94 -11.16
N LEU A 112 13.22 -8.62 -11.13
CA LEU A 112 14.35 -9.52 -11.31
C LEU A 112 14.07 -10.90 -11.95
N THR A 113 14.21 -11.02 -13.27
CA THR A 113 14.34 -12.31 -13.97
C THR A 113 15.72 -12.38 -14.62
N GLY A 114 16.67 -13.06 -13.98
CA GLY A 114 18.07 -13.11 -14.43
C GLY A 114 18.96 -14.22 -13.83
N VAL A 115 18.48 -14.97 -12.83
CA VAL A 115 19.11 -16.19 -12.31
C VAL A 115 17.99 -17.17 -11.90
N PRO A 116 18.04 -18.46 -12.29
CA PRO A 116 17.13 -19.48 -11.77
C PRO A 116 17.68 -20.07 -10.46
N VAL A 117 16.86 -20.10 -9.40
CA VAL A 117 17.15 -20.85 -8.16
C VAL A 117 15.87 -21.52 -7.68
N SER A 118 15.94 -22.83 -7.44
CA SER A 118 14.80 -23.64 -7.04
C SER A 118 14.41 -23.48 -5.57
N THR A 119 13.13 -23.74 -5.27
CA THR A 119 12.64 -24.26 -3.99
C THR A 119 12.88 -23.41 -2.73
N THR A 120 11.91 -22.56 -2.34
CA THR A 120 11.22 -22.68 -1.03
C THR A 120 10.05 -21.69 -0.84
N GLN A 121 8.88 -22.24 -0.47
CA GLN A 121 7.77 -21.69 0.35
C GLN A 121 7.08 -20.32 0.04
N PRO A 122 5.73 -20.25 0.15
CA PRO A 122 4.95 -19.03 -0.14
C PRO A 122 4.65 -18.16 1.10
N LEU A 123 5.61 -17.34 1.56
CA LEU A 123 5.42 -16.44 2.73
C LEU A 123 5.57 -14.93 2.45
N THR A 124 5.84 -14.53 1.20
CA THR A 124 6.15 -13.13 0.84
C THR A 124 4.94 -12.31 0.36
N SER A 125 3.83 -12.95 -0.03
CA SER A 125 2.66 -12.28 -0.64
C SER A 125 1.87 -11.38 0.33
N LEU A 126 1.65 -11.83 1.56
CA LEU A 126 0.83 -11.14 2.56
C LEU A 126 1.37 -9.75 2.93
N LYS A 127 2.70 -9.60 3.06
CA LYS A 127 3.33 -8.32 3.44
C LYS A 127 3.08 -7.22 2.39
N PHE A 128 3.04 -7.58 1.10
CA PHE A 128 2.73 -6.63 0.01
C PHE A 128 1.23 -6.30 -0.15
N GLN A 129 0.32 -7.15 0.34
CA GLN A 129 -1.11 -6.84 0.37
C GLN A 129 -1.44 -5.80 1.45
N ASN A 130 -0.84 -5.93 2.64
CA ASN A 130 -1.07 -5.01 3.76
C ASN A 130 -0.67 -3.57 3.42
N VAL A 131 0.56 -3.34 2.94
CA VAL A 131 1.06 -2.00 2.58
C VAL A 131 0.19 -1.32 1.50
N LYS A 132 -0.30 -2.09 0.50
CA LYS A 132 -1.23 -1.56 -0.52
C LYS A 132 -2.59 -1.19 0.08
N ASN A 133 -3.13 -2.04 0.95
CA ASN A 133 -4.40 -1.78 1.64
C ASN A 133 -4.31 -0.57 2.59
N GLU A 134 -3.17 -0.37 3.25
CA GLU A 134 -2.89 0.79 4.10
C GLU A 134 -2.83 2.07 3.28
N ALA A 135 -2.04 2.12 2.20
CA ALA A 135 -1.98 3.28 1.30
C ALA A 135 -3.36 3.68 0.73
N PHE A 136 -4.19 2.71 0.34
CA PHE A 136 -5.57 2.99 -0.10
C PHE A 136 -6.49 3.47 1.05
N ARG A 137 -6.33 2.95 2.27
CA ARG A 137 -7.04 3.42 3.46
C ARG A 137 -6.65 4.86 3.79
N GLU A 138 -5.35 5.19 3.79
CA GLU A 138 -4.84 6.53 4.01
C GLU A 138 -5.35 7.53 2.97
N GLN A 139 -5.31 7.18 1.68
CA GLN A 139 -5.83 8.05 0.63
C GLN A 139 -7.34 8.32 0.80
N ARG A 140 -8.12 7.32 1.23
CA ARG A 140 -9.56 7.47 1.51
C ARG A 140 -9.83 8.30 2.76
N LEU A 141 -8.99 8.18 3.80
CA LEU A 141 -9.05 9.01 5.01
C LEU A 141 -8.57 10.45 4.77
N SER A 142 -7.61 10.65 3.87
CA SER A 142 -7.13 11.97 3.45
C SER A 142 -8.20 12.72 2.67
N ARG A 143 -8.85 12.08 1.68
CA ARG A 143 -10.02 12.64 0.99
C ARG A 143 -11.19 12.95 1.95
N ARG A 144 -11.46 12.07 2.93
CA ARG A 144 -12.47 12.36 3.98
C ARG A 144 -12.10 13.60 4.79
N ARG A 145 -10.85 13.74 5.24
CA ARG A 145 -10.39 14.93 5.97
C ARG A 145 -10.43 16.21 5.12
N GLN A 146 -10.08 16.15 3.84
CA GLN A 146 -10.25 17.28 2.91
C GLN A 146 -11.72 17.69 2.77
N ASN A 147 -12.63 16.73 2.57
CA ASN A 147 -14.07 17.00 2.47
C ASN A 147 -14.65 17.54 3.79
N GLU A 148 -14.19 17.03 4.94
CA GLU A 148 -14.61 17.49 6.26
C GLU A 148 -14.09 18.91 6.57
N ILE A 149 -12.85 19.23 6.16
CA ILE A 149 -12.30 20.59 6.24
C ILE A 149 -13.09 21.54 5.33
N MET A 150 -13.41 21.13 4.09
CA MET A 150 -14.25 21.91 3.19
C MET A 150 -15.66 22.13 3.76
N ALA A 151 -16.28 21.10 4.34
CA ALA A 151 -17.58 21.21 5.00
C ALA A 151 -17.53 22.12 6.24
N LYS A 152 -16.45 22.05 7.03
CA LYS A 152 -16.23 22.96 8.18
C LYS A 152 -15.96 24.40 7.74
N ILE A 153 -15.24 24.62 6.64
CA ILE A 153 -15.10 25.95 6.03
C ILE A 153 -16.47 26.46 5.56
N GLN A 154 -17.26 25.65 4.85
CA GLN A 154 -18.59 26.03 4.37
C GLN A 154 -19.58 26.30 5.52
N ALA A 155 -19.50 25.56 6.62
CA ALA A 155 -20.32 25.80 7.82
C ALA A 155 -19.82 26.98 8.67
N ALA A 156 -18.52 27.28 8.65
CA ALA A 156 -17.93 28.45 9.31
C ALA A 156 -18.06 29.74 8.50
N ILE A 157 -18.46 29.67 7.23
CA ILE A 157 -18.96 30.83 6.48
C ILE A 157 -20.35 31.18 7.03
N ILE A 158 -20.32 31.90 8.15
CA ILE A 158 -21.48 32.65 8.65
C ILE A 158 -21.91 33.58 7.51
N GLN A 159 -23.12 33.38 6.98
CA GLN A 159 -23.70 34.30 6.01
C GLN A 159 -24.08 35.61 6.71
N ILE A 160 -23.08 36.49 6.91
CA ILE A 160 -23.32 37.88 7.24
C ILE A 160 -24.21 38.45 6.13
N PRO A 161 -25.43 38.94 6.44
CA PRO A 161 -26.29 39.55 5.43
C PRO A 161 -25.52 40.73 4.81
N LYS A 162 -25.25 40.67 3.51
CA LYS A 162 -24.52 41.74 2.82
C LYS A 162 -25.24 43.07 3.07
N PRO A 163 -24.64 44.06 3.75
CA PRO A 163 -25.29 45.34 3.97
C PRO A 163 -25.56 45.94 2.58
N ALA A 164 -26.81 46.37 2.35
CA ALA A 164 -27.30 46.66 1.01
C ALA A 164 -26.40 47.68 0.28
N SER A 165 -25.67 47.20 -0.73
CA SER A 165 -24.68 47.95 -1.53
C SER A 165 -25.22 49.26 -2.10
N ASN A 166 -26.54 49.32 -2.26
CA ASN A 166 -27.24 50.41 -2.92
C ASN A 166 -27.45 51.61 -1.96
N ARG A 167 -27.20 51.48 -0.65
CA ARG A 167 -27.36 52.58 0.32
C ARG A 167 -26.19 53.58 0.26
N THR A 168 -24.95 53.11 0.04
CA THR A 168 -23.77 53.99 -0.05
C THR A 168 -23.71 54.74 -1.37
N LEU A 169 -23.97 54.06 -2.50
CA LEU A 169 -24.00 54.71 -3.82
C LEU A 169 -25.09 55.79 -3.89
N LYS A 170 -26.32 55.47 -3.45
CA LYS A 170 -27.44 56.42 -3.48
C LYS A 170 -27.19 57.62 -2.56
N ALA A 171 -26.62 57.42 -1.37
CA ALA A 171 -26.20 58.53 -0.51
C ALA A 171 -25.11 59.42 -1.13
N LEU A 172 -24.18 58.85 -1.92
CA LEU A 172 -23.15 59.61 -2.63
C LEU A 172 -23.74 60.40 -3.81
N GLU A 173 -24.71 59.83 -4.53
CA GLU A 173 -25.48 60.54 -5.56
C GLU A 173 -26.31 61.68 -4.96
N ASP A 174 -26.98 61.45 -3.83
CA ASP A 174 -27.77 62.46 -3.13
C ASP A 174 -26.87 63.59 -2.60
N GLN A 175 -25.69 63.26 -2.05
CA GLN A 175 -24.70 64.27 -1.66
C GLN A 175 -24.20 65.10 -2.87
N LYS A 176 -23.99 64.47 -4.03
CA LYS A 176 -23.65 65.16 -5.29
C LYS A 176 -24.81 66.03 -5.81
N ARG A 177 -26.06 65.58 -5.70
CA ARG A 177 -27.26 66.38 -6.01
C ARG A 177 -27.34 67.62 -5.10
N MET A 178 -27.19 67.45 -3.79
CA MET A 178 -27.22 68.56 -2.82
C MET A 178 -26.08 69.56 -3.04
N LYS A 179 -24.89 69.12 -3.45
CA LYS A 179 -23.80 70.03 -3.85
C LYS A 179 -24.17 70.84 -5.09
N LYS A 180 -24.61 70.19 -6.18
CA LYS A 180 -25.05 70.88 -7.39
C LYS A 180 -26.22 71.84 -7.17
N GLN A 181 -27.12 71.55 -6.24
CA GLN A 181 -28.21 72.46 -5.86
C GLN A 181 -27.72 73.69 -5.11
N LYS A 182 -26.67 73.56 -4.27
CA LYS A 182 -26.01 74.72 -3.65
C LYS A 182 -25.25 75.54 -4.68
N GLU A 183 -24.39 74.90 -5.48
CA GLU A 183 -23.64 75.53 -6.57
C GLU A 183 -24.57 76.31 -7.53
N ALA A 184 -25.74 75.76 -7.86
CA ALA A 184 -26.74 76.44 -8.69
C ALA A 184 -27.48 77.58 -7.96
N ALA A 185 -27.69 77.48 -6.63
CA ALA A 185 -28.27 78.55 -5.83
C ALA A 185 -27.27 79.71 -5.66
N ASP A 186 -26.01 79.41 -5.34
CA ASP A 186 -24.92 80.38 -5.21
C ASP A 186 -24.74 81.17 -6.53
N VAL A 187 -24.77 80.48 -7.69
CA VAL A 187 -24.74 81.11 -9.02
C VAL A 187 -26.01 81.93 -9.32
N ALA A 188 -27.20 81.49 -8.90
CA ALA A 188 -28.42 82.29 -9.05
C ALA A 188 -28.34 83.58 -8.21
N ASP A 189 -27.78 83.49 -7.02
CA ASP A 189 -27.52 84.59 -6.10
C ASP A 189 -26.49 85.58 -6.68
N GLU A 190 -25.45 85.09 -7.36
CA GLU A 190 -24.49 85.90 -8.13
C GLU A 190 -25.14 86.58 -9.34
N ILE A 191 -25.99 85.87 -10.10
CA ILE A 191 -26.76 86.45 -11.21
C ILE A 191 -27.70 87.55 -10.70
N MET A 192 -28.41 87.35 -9.57
CA MET A 192 -29.26 88.39 -8.99
C MET A 192 -28.45 89.62 -8.54
N LYS A 193 -27.25 89.44 -8.00
CA LYS A 193 -26.32 90.54 -7.66
C LYS A 193 -25.85 91.27 -8.92
N PHE A 194 -25.58 90.53 -10.01
CA PHE A 194 -25.17 91.09 -11.30
C PHE A 194 -26.31 91.83 -12.01
N GLU A 195 -27.54 91.32 -12.00
CA GLU A 195 -28.72 92.02 -12.51
C GLU A 195 -29.04 93.30 -11.72
N ALA A 196 -28.83 93.27 -10.39
CA ALA A 196 -28.96 94.47 -9.55
C ALA A 196 -27.91 95.53 -9.89
N LEU A 197 -26.66 95.11 -10.19
CA LEU A 197 -25.61 96.00 -10.69
C LEU A 197 -25.96 96.56 -12.08
N ILE A 198 -26.45 95.74 -13.02
CA ILE A 198 -26.89 96.22 -14.34
C ILE A 198 -28.06 97.21 -14.22
N LYS A 199 -29.04 96.95 -13.35
CA LYS A 199 -30.14 97.92 -13.10
C LYS A 199 -29.62 99.23 -12.51
N LYS A 200 -28.62 99.18 -11.63
CA LYS A 200 -27.96 100.37 -11.07
C LYS A 200 -27.18 101.15 -12.13
N ASP A 201 -26.45 100.48 -13.01
CA ASP A 201 -25.70 101.11 -14.11
C ASP A 201 -26.62 101.67 -15.22
N LEU A 202 -27.78 101.05 -15.47
CA LEU A 202 -28.81 101.60 -16.35
C LEU A 202 -29.40 102.89 -15.77
N GLN A 203 -29.76 102.92 -14.48
CA GLN A 203 -30.22 104.15 -13.81
C GLN A 203 -29.12 105.22 -13.73
N ALA A 204 -27.85 104.83 -13.59
CA ALA A 204 -26.72 105.74 -13.69
C ALA A 204 -26.57 106.34 -15.11
N LYS A 205 -26.83 105.55 -16.16
CA LYS A 205 -26.78 106.05 -17.55
C LYS A 205 -27.98 106.92 -17.95
N GLU A 206 -29.16 106.69 -17.38
CA GLU A 206 -30.29 107.63 -17.53
C GLU A 206 -30.06 108.97 -16.82
N SER A 207 -29.16 109.02 -15.84
CA SER A 207 -28.81 110.26 -15.10
C SER A 207 -27.50 110.94 -15.55
N ALA A 208 -26.66 110.28 -16.35
CA ALA A 208 -25.34 110.76 -16.77
C ALA A 208 -25.33 111.56 -18.09
N SER A 209 -26.23 112.54 -18.26
CA SER A 209 -26.19 113.49 -19.39
C SER A 209 -26.06 114.96 -18.96
N LYS A 210 -24.85 115.38 -18.55
CA LYS A 210 -24.31 116.78 -18.53
C LYS A 210 -22.86 116.84 -18.00
N THR A 211 -22.07 117.84 -18.44
CA THR A 211 -20.72 118.29 -17.97
C THR A 211 -19.55 117.27 -18.05
N ALA A 212 -18.37 117.47 -18.71
CA ALA A 212 -17.36 118.57 -18.81
C ALA A 212 -16.26 118.51 -17.70
N LEU A 213 -14.96 118.90 -17.85
CA LEU A 213 -13.96 119.04 -18.96
C LEU A 213 -12.53 119.38 -18.37
N ASP A 214 -11.45 119.17 -19.17
CA ASP A 214 -10.10 119.85 -19.20
C ASP A 214 -8.84 119.52 -18.31
N THR A 215 -7.64 119.78 -18.90
CA THR A 215 -6.19 119.82 -18.43
C THR A 215 -5.35 118.50 -18.35
N ALA A 216 -3.99 118.41 -18.36
CA ALA A 216 -2.76 119.14 -18.88
C ALA A 216 -1.55 119.01 -17.88
N ASP A 217 -0.22 119.20 -18.11
CA ASP A 217 0.84 119.08 -19.19
C ASP A 217 2.26 119.39 -18.52
N TYR A 218 3.52 119.41 -19.04
CA TYR A 218 4.26 119.22 -20.33
C TYR A 218 5.81 118.92 -20.14
N THR A 219 6.47 118.26 -21.13
CA THR A 219 7.94 118.27 -21.56
C THR A 219 9.11 118.12 -20.50
N THR A 220 10.45 118.25 -20.72
CA THR A 220 11.41 118.69 -21.80
C THR A 220 12.84 118.03 -21.69
N THR A 221 13.91 118.55 -22.34
CA THR A 221 15.30 117.97 -22.53
C THR A 221 16.47 118.90 -22.02
N ASP A 222 17.80 118.87 -22.31
CA ASP A 222 18.68 118.26 -23.37
C ASP A 222 20.24 118.36 -23.10
N LEU A 223 21.07 117.84 -24.05
CA LEU A 223 22.45 118.24 -24.52
C LEU A 223 23.85 117.86 -23.89
N LEU A 224 24.80 117.70 -24.84
CA LEU A 224 26.29 117.93 -24.87
C LEU A 224 27.33 116.81 -24.58
N SER A 225 28.44 116.83 -25.35
CA SER A 225 29.60 115.90 -25.30
C SER A 225 30.86 116.49 -26.00
N THR A 226 32.07 116.29 -25.46
CA THR A 226 33.35 116.69 -26.10
C THR A 226 34.55 115.77 -25.77
N TYR A 227 35.17 115.24 -26.82
CA TYR A 227 36.58 114.80 -26.94
C TYR A 227 37.25 113.84 -25.92
N SER A 228 37.48 112.61 -26.41
CA SER A 228 38.73 111.84 -26.22
C SER A 228 39.14 111.38 -24.82
N ASP A 229 38.21 111.25 -23.87
CA ASP A 229 38.44 110.46 -22.65
C ASP A 229 38.02 108.98 -22.84
N ASP A 230 38.04 108.50 -24.09
CA ASP A 230 37.30 107.32 -24.56
C ASP A 230 37.71 106.01 -23.88
N ASP A 231 39.00 105.84 -23.55
CA ASP A 231 39.49 104.68 -22.79
C ASP A 231 39.27 104.78 -21.27
N TYR A 232 39.08 105.98 -20.73
CA TYR A 232 38.68 106.18 -19.34
C TYR A 232 37.17 106.02 -19.18
N ILE A 233 36.39 106.52 -20.13
CA ILE A 233 34.95 106.30 -20.28
C ILE A 233 34.67 104.80 -20.44
N LYS A 234 35.38 104.07 -21.30
CA LYS A 234 35.29 102.58 -21.35
C LYS A 234 35.63 101.92 -20.02
N LYS A 235 36.61 102.43 -19.25
CA LYS A 235 36.94 101.94 -17.89
C LYS A 235 35.91 102.37 -16.83
N ILE A 236 35.11 103.41 -17.06
CA ILE A 236 33.97 103.77 -16.21
C ILE A 236 32.76 102.91 -16.58
N GLN A 237 32.41 102.79 -17.87
CA GLN A 237 31.34 101.94 -18.38
C GLN A 237 31.57 100.49 -17.95
N LYS A 238 32.76 99.92 -18.18
CA LYS A 238 33.10 98.56 -17.74
C LYS A 238 32.98 98.39 -16.21
N ARG A 239 33.41 99.37 -15.41
CA ARG A 239 33.21 99.32 -13.94
C ARG A 239 31.74 99.47 -13.54
N LEU A 240 30.97 100.29 -14.25
CA LEU A 240 29.54 100.50 -14.01
C LEU A 240 28.73 99.24 -14.37
N GLU A 241 29.12 98.57 -15.45
CA GLU A 241 28.62 97.26 -15.88
C GLU A 241 29.03 96.15 -14.91
N GLU A 242 30.29 96.11 -14.46
CA GLU A 242 30.77 95.19 -13.43
C GLU A 242 30.04 95.41 -12.09
N ASP A 243 29.76 96.65 -11.67
CA ASP A 243 28.98 96.96 -10.47
C ASP A 243 27.47 96.80 -10.65
N ALA A 244 26.94 96.98 -11.85
CA ALA A 244 25.55 96.64 -12.18
C ALA A 244 25.36 95.13 -12.13
N PHE A 245 26.22 94.36 -12.78
CA PHE A 245 26.26 92.90 -12.72
C PHE A 245 26.51 92.42 -11.28
N ALA A 246 27.42 93.03 -10.53
CA ALA A 246 27.63 92.68 -9.13
C ALA A 246 26.42 93.02 -8.25
N ARG A 247 25.70 94.12 -8.49
CA ARG A 247 24.41 94.42 -7.82
C ARG A 247 23.35 93.40 -8.20
N GLU A 248 23.20 93.11 -9.48
CA GLU A 248 22.24 92.13 -9.99
C GLU A 248 22.54 90.71 -9.45
N GLN A 249 23.81 90.32 -9.34
CA GLN A 249 24.24 89.05 -8.74
C GLN A 249 24.14 89.02 -7.21
N ARG A 250 24.30 90.15 -6.51
CA ARG A 250 23.93 90.28 -5.08
C ARG A 250 22.42 90.11 -4.93
N GLU A 251 21.62 90.68 -5.82
CA GLU A 251 20.16 90.59 -5.76
C GLU A 251 19.62 89.22 -6.16
N LYS A 252 20.12 88.62 -7.24
CA LYS A 252 19.86 87.22 -7.62
C LYS A 252 20.30 86.24 -6.53
N ARG A 253 21.24 86.60 -5.64
CA ARG A 253 21.56 85.83 -4.43
C ARG A 253 20.57 86.08 -3.29
N ARG A 254 20.16 87.33 -3.02
CA ARG A 254 19.09 87.64 -2.05
C ARG A 254 17.75 86.99 -2.42
N ARG A 255 17.32 87.13 -3.68
CA ARG A 255 16.09 86.54 -4.21
C ARG A 255 16.12 85.01 -4.16
N ARG A 256 17.26 84.38 -4.48
CA ARG A 256 17.45 82.92 -4.26
C ARG A 256 17.35 82.57 -2.78
N LEU A 257 18.17 83.16 -1.91
CA LEU A 257 18.16 82.86 -0.47
C LEU A 257 16.77 83.03 0.18
N LEU A 258 15.99 84.04 -0.22
CA LEU A 258 14.61 84.21 0.24
C LEU A 258 13.66 83.14 -0.30
N MET A 259 13.80 82.72 -1.57
CA MET A 259 13.03 81.61 -2.13
C MET A 259 13.44 80.27 -1.52
N ASP A 260 14.74 80.03 -1.32
CA ASP A 260 15.28 78.85 -0.66
C ASP A 260 14.77 78.76 0.79
N GLN A 261 14.66 79.90 1.50
CA GLN A 261 14.03 79.98 2.83
C GLN A 261 12.52 79.69 2.81
N LEU A 262 11.78 80.23 1.83
CA LEU A 262 10.35 79.95 1.69
C LEU A 262 10.08 78.49 1.34
N ILE A 263 10.83 77.92 0.39
CA ILE A 263 10.77 76.51 -0.01
C ILE A 263 11.16 75.60 1.17
N ALA A 264 12.17 75.96 1.96
CA ALA A 264 12.53 75.20 3.16
C ALA A 264 11.44 75.23 4.24
N HIS A 265 10.73 76.36 4.41
CA HIS A 265 9.60 76.47 5.33
C HIS A 265 8.38 75.70 4.82
N GLU A 266 8.05 75.83 3.53
CA GLU A 266 6.95 75.10 2.88
C GLU A 266 7.18 73.58 2.97
N ALA A 267 8.39 73.10 2.64
CA ALA A 267 8.77 71.69 2.80
C ALA A 267 8.73 71.20 4.26
N GLN A 268 9.01 72.07 5.24
CA GLN A 268 8.84 71.74 6.66
C GLN A 268 7.36 71.65 7.06
N GLU A 269 6.50 72.54 6.56
CA GLU A 269 5.05 72.44 6.77
C GLU A 269 4.46 71.20 6.08
N GLU A 270 4.90 70.88 4.86
CA GLU A 270 4.48 69.68 4.14
C GLU A 270 4.94 68.41 4.87
N ALA A 271 6.21 68.30 5.25
CA ALA A 271 6.70 67.18 6.05
C ALA A 271 5.91 67.03 7.37
N TYR A 272 5.60 68.13 8.06
CA TYR A 272 4.80 68.09 9.29
C TYR A 272 3.34 67.68 9.03
N ARG A 273 2.73 68.12 7.92
CA ARG A 273 1.39 67.69 7.48
C ARG A 273 1.38 66.19 7.14
N GLU A 274 2.41 65.72 6.44
CA GLU A 274 2.62 64.31 6.11
C GLU A 274 2.85 63.47 7.38
N GLU A 275 3.72 63.87 8.31
CA GLU A 275 3.90 63.19 9.60
C GLU A 275 2.60 63.11 10.39
N GLN A 276 1.81 64.18 10.47
CA GLN A 276 0.50 64.12 11.12
C GLN A 276 -0.50 63.22 10.35
N LEU A 277 -0.41 63.13 9.02
CA LEU A 277 -1.23 62.20 8.22
C LEU A 277 -0.80 60.75 8.46
N ILE A 278 0.50 60.47 8.42
CA ILE A 278 1.13 59.19 8.75
C ILE A 278 0.73 58.77 10.16
N HIS A 279 0.86 59.63 11.18
CA HIS A 279 0.43 59.30 12.55
C HIS A 279 -1.09 59.09 12.68
N ARG A 280 -1.92 59.76 11.88
CA ARG A 280 -3.38 59.52 11.83
C ARG A 280 -3.75 58.21 11.13
N LEU A 281 -2.99 57.80 10.10
CA LEU A 281 -3.19 56.56 9.33
C LEU A 281 -2.57 55.33 10.01
N MET A 282 -1.37 55.47 10.57
CA MET A 282 -0.68 54.45 11.39
C MET A 282 -1.27 54.27 12.78
N ARG A 283 -2.29 55.05 13.17
CA ARG A 283 -3.07 54.84 14.39
C ARG A 283 -3.91 53.57 14.25
N GLN A 284 -3.25 52.42 14.43
CA GLN A 284 -3.84 51.09 14.28
C GLN A 284 -5.24 51.04 14.91
N SER A 285 -6.21 50.60 14.11
CA SER A 285 -7.57 50.36 14.57
C SER A 285 -7.53 49.44 15.79
N GLN A 286 -8.44 49.66 16.74
CA GLN A 286 -8.58 48.73 17.87
C GLN A 286 -8.89 47.30 17.37
N GLN A 287 -9.47 47.16 16.18
CA GLN A 287 -9.70 45.88 15.52
C GLN A 287 -8.40 45.20 15.11
N GLU A 288 -7.44 45.92 14.51
CA GLU A 288 -6.15 45.37 14.07
C GLU A 288 -5.33 44.85 15.26
N ARG A 289 -5.31 45.58 16.37
CA ARG A 289 -4.65 45.12 17.61
C ARG A 289 -5.35 43.89 18.22
N ARG A 290 -6.69 43.82 18.19
CA ARG A 290 -7.42 42.62 18.61
C ARG A 290 -7.11 41.42 17.70
N ILE A 291 -7.08 41.63 16.38
CA ILE A 291 -6.73 40.60 15.38
C ILE A 291 -5.28 40.13 15.56
N ALA A 292 -4.33 41.03 15.82
CA ALA A 292 -2.93 40.68 16.07
C ALA A 292 -2.78 39.82 17.34
N VAL A 293 -3.46 40.18 18.43
CA VAL A 293 -3.49 39.38 19.67
C VAL A 293 -4.15 38.02 19.44
N GLN A 294 -5.28 37.96 18.75
CA GLN A 294 -5.95 36.69 18.39
C GLN A 294 -5.05 35.80 17.51
N LEU A 295 -4.36 36.39 16.53
CA LEU A 295 -3.42 35.68 15.66
C LEU A 295 -2.20 35.17 16.44
N MET A 296 -1.73 35.88 17.47
CA MET A 296 -0.69 35.39 18.38
C MET A 296 -1.17 34.17 19.17
N HIS A 297 -2.40 34.20 19.72
CA HIS A 297 -2.98 33.06 20.44
C HIS A 297 -3.11 31.84 19.52
N VAL A 298 -3.71 31.98 18.33
CA VAL A 298 -3.85 30.90 17.36
C VAL A 298 -2.50 30.34 16.89
N ARG A 299 -1.45 31.17 16.78
CA ARG A 299 -0.08 30.70 16.51
C ARG A 299 0.48 29.87 17.66
N HIS A 300 0.30 30.30 18.91
CA HIS A 300 0.75 29.57 20.08
C HIS A 300 -0.02 28.25 20.29
N GLU A 301 -1.34 28.25 20.14
CA GLU A 301 -2.18 27.04 20.16
C GLU A 301 -1.75 26.04 19.09
N LYS A 302 -1.47 26.51 17.86
CA LYS A 302 -0.96 25.66 16.78
C LYS A 302 0.40 25.04 17.12
N GLU A 303 1.30 25.81 17.74
CA GLU A 303 2.60 25.31 18.18
C GLU A 303 2.43 24.25 19.27
N VAL A 304 1.60 24.51 20.29
CA VAL A 304 1.26 23.53 21.33
C VAL A 304 0.62 22.26 20.75
N LEU A 305 -0.22 22.37 19.72
CA LEU A 305 -0.76 21.20 19.00
C LEU A 305 0.30 20.43 18.20
N TRP A 306 1.30 21.11 17.63
CA TRP A 306 2.42 20.48 16.92
C TRP A 306 3.35 19.73 17.88
N GLN A 307 3.73 20.36 18.99
CA GLN A 307 4.51 19.75 20.07
C GLN A 307 3.78 18.54 20.67
N ASN A 308 2.49 18.67 20.99
CA ASN A 308 1.66 17.57 21.49
C ASN A 308 1.52 16.41 20.48
N ARG A 309 1.52 16.70 19.17
CA ARG A 309 1.55 15.66 18.14
C ARG A 309 2.88 14.92 18.19
N ILE A 310 4.01 15.62 18.11
CA ILE A 310 5.36 15.01 18.11
C ILE A 310 5.59 14.20 19.38
N PHE A 311 5.17 14.69 20.55
CA PHE A 311 5.27 13.96 21.80
C PHE A 311 4.50 12.63 21.77
N ARG A 312 3.26 12.63 21.26
CA ARG A 312 2.48 11.40 21.07
C ARG A 312 3.09 10.47 20.02
N GLU A 313 3.61 11.02 18.93
CA GLU A 313 4.24 10.28 17.82
C GLU A 313 5.47 9.50 18.35
N LYS A 314 6.32 10.16 19.17
CA LYS A 314 7.42 9.54 19.93
C LYS A 314 6.95 8.48 20.94
N GLN A 315 5.94 8.77 21.77
CA GLN A 315 5.41 7.78 22.71
C GLN A 315 4.84 6.53 22.01
N TYR A 316 4.27 6.69 20.81
CA TYR A 316 3.86 5.57 19.98
C TYR A 316 5.05 4.86 19.32
N GLU A 317 6.15 5.54 19.02
CA GLU A 317 7.39 4.93 18.52
C GLU A 317 8.08 4.09 19.59
N GLU A 318 8.29 4.65 20.77
CA GLU A 318 8.81 3.96 21.96
C GLU A 318 7.97 2.72 22.29
N ARG A 319 6.64 2.84 22.25
CA ARG A 319 5.74 1.70 22.46
C ARG A 319 5.84 0.67 21.34
N ARG A 320 5.85 1.06 20.05
CA ARG A 320 6.04 0.11 18.94
C ARG A 320 7.36 -0.65 19.02
N LEU A 321 8.45 0.04 19.42
CA LEU A 321 9.76 -0.58 19.61
C LEU A 321 9.75 -1.58 20.78
N LYS A 322 9.11 -1.24 21.89
CA LYS A 322 8.92 -2.17 23.01
C LYS A 322 8.02 -3.35 22.63
N ASP A 323 6.84 -3.11 22.07
CA ASP A 323 5.89 -4.15 21.67
C ASP A 323 6.53 -5.15 20.66
N PHE A 324 7.44 -4.66 19.81
CA PHE A 324 8.24 -5.45 18.88
C PHE A 324 9.31 -6.29 19.60
N GLN A 325 10.07 -5.71 20.53
CA GLN A 325 11.05 -6.46 21.34
C GLN A 325 10.36 -7.52 22.21
N ASP A 326 9.31 -7.14 22.93
CA ASP A 326 8.47 -8.03 23.73
C ASP A 326 7.83 -9.14 22.86
N ALA A 327 7.65 -8.93 21.55
CA ALA A 327 7.23 -9.99 20.61
C ALA A 327 8.37 -10.93 20.23
N LEU A 328 9.55 -10.40 19.87
CA LEU A 328 10.73 -11.22 19.57
C LEU A 328 11.13 -12.10 20.76
N ASP A 329 11.09 -11.57 21.98
CA ASP A 329 11.44 -12.32 23.19
C ASP A 329 10.41 -13.42 23.51
N ARG A 330 9.13 -13.21 23.18
CA ARG A 330 8.09 -14.26 23.26
C ARG A 330 8.28 -15.34 22.20
N GLU A 331 8.55 -14.97 20.94
CA GLU A 331 8.84 -15.93 19.87
C GLU A 331 10.11 -16.75 20.19
N ALA A 332 11.16 -16.11 20.71
CA ALA A 332 12.38 -16.78 21.16
C ALA A 332 12.16 -17.69 22.38
N ALA A 333 11.27 -17.33 23.31
CA ALA A 333 10.89 -18.19 24.42
C ALA A 333 10.13 -19.44 23.96
N LEU A 334 9.14 -19.29 23.07
CA LEU A 334 8.39 -20.40 22.48
C LEU A 334 9.30 -21.32 21.65
N ALA A 335 10.23 -20.76 20.87
CA ALA A 335 11.20 -21.55 20.11
C ALA A 335 12.16 -22.35 21.02
N LYS A 336 12.54 -21.80 22.18
CA LYS A 336 13.33 -22.53 23.20
C LYS A 336 12.52 -23.67 23.83
N GLN A 337 11.26 -23.43 24.18
CA GLN A 337 10.37 -24.46 24.72
C GLN A 337 10.17 -25.60 23.72
N ALA A 338 9.76 -25.28 22.49
CA ALA A 338 9.57 -26.27 21.43
C ALA A 338 10.85 -27.10 21.16
N LYS A 339 12.03 -26.47 21.21
CA LYS A 339 13.31 -27.19 21.10
C LYS A 339 13.48 -28.23 22.22
N ILE A 340 13.21 -27.85 23.48
CA ILE A 340 13.28 -28.77 24.63
C ILE A 340 12.25 -29.90 24.48
N ASP A 341 11.01 -29.58 24.08
CA ASP A 341 9.96 -30.56 23.85
C ASP A 341 10.35 -31.60 22.78
N PHE A 342 11.00 -31.16 21.68
CA PHE A 342 11.52 -32.05 20.64
C PHE A 342 12.71 -32.89 21.14
N GLU A 343 13.65 -32.31 21.90
CA GLU A 343 14.76 -33.07 22.50
C GLU A 343 14.25 -34.13 23.48
N GLU A 344 13.22 -33.83 24.28
CA GLU A 344 12.55 -34.81 25.15
C GLU A 344 11.75 -35.88 24.39
N GLN A 345 11.11 -35.54 23.26
CA GLN A 345 10.44 -36.52 22.39
C GLN A 345 11.47 -37.50 21.83
N ILE A 346 12.59 -37.01 21.28
CA ILE A 346 13.69 -37.84 20.77
C ILE A 346 14.27 -38.74 21.87
N LEU A 347 14.39 -38.25 23.11
CA LEU A 347 14.85 -39.06 24.25
C LEU A 347 13.82 -40.12 24.69
N ARG A 348 12.52 -39.83 24.62
CA ARG A 348 11.44 -40.80 24.88
C ARG A 348 11.40 -41.88 23.80
N GLU A 349 11.45 -41.51 22.54
CA GLU A 349 11.50 -42.44 21.41
C GLU A 349 12.70 -43.38 21.49
N LYS A 350 13.91 -42.85 21.77
CA LYS A 350 15.13 -43.67 21.96
C LYS A 350 14.95 -44.74 23.03
N LYS A 351 14.36 -44.40 24.19
CA LYS A 351 14.07 -45.35 25.27
C LYS A 351 13.07 -46.43 24.84
N VAL A 352 12.05 -46.08 24.06
CA VAL A 352 11.07 -47.05 23.51
C VAL A 352 11.74 -47.97 22.48
N TYR A 353 12.58 -47.44 21.59
CA TYR A 353 13.35 -48.27 20.63
C TYR A 353 14.33 -49.21 21.34
N GLU A 354 14.97 -48.77 22.42
CA GLU A 354 15.85 -49.58 23.27
C GLU A 354 15.08 -50.72 23.96
N GLN A 355 13.92 -50.42 24.57
CA GLN A 355 13.03 -51.43 25.16
C GLN A 355 12.58 -52.48 24.12
N ILE A 356 12.15 -52.04 22.94
CA ILE A 356 11.75 -52.93 21.84
C ILE A 356 12.95 -53.76 21.33
N ALA A 357 14.17 -53.20 21.32
CA ALA A 357 15.37 -53.94 20.94
C ALA A 357 15.72 -55.04 21.97
N VAL A 358 15.61 -54.73 23.26
CA VAL A 358 15.79 -55.69 24.37
C VAL A 358 14.71 -56.78 24.33
N GLU A 359 13.44 -56.42 24.16
CA GLU A 359 12.35 -57.38 24.04
C GLU A 359 12.55 -58.30 22.83
N ARG A 360 12.92 -57.76 21.66
CA ARG A 360 13.26 -58.56 20.46
C ARG A 360 14.45 -59.49 20.70
N ALA A 361 15.44 -59.08 21.50
CA ALA A 361 16.56 -59.94 21.88
C ALA A 361 16.12 -61.06 22.83
N GLN A 362 15.32 -60.76 23.86
CA GLN A 362 14.74 -61.75 24.75
C GLN A 362 13.81 -62.72 24.01
N ALA A 363 13.01 -62.25 23.04
CA ALA A 363 12.14 -63.08 22.23
C ALA A 363 12.92 -64.03 21.32
N ARG A 364 14.05 -63.60 20.73
CA ARG A 364 14.98 -64.51 20.03
C ARG A 364 15.56 -65.54 20.99
N TYR A 365 16.09 -65.11 22.15
CA TYR A 365 16.64 -66.01 23.15
C TYR A 365 15.62 -67.06 23.61
N ARG A 366 14.39 -66.65 23.95
CA ARG A 366 13.30 -67.57 24.34
C ARG A 366 12.91 -68.55 23.24
N LYS A 367 12.97 -68.16 21.96
CA LYS A 367 12.74 -69.08 20.84
C LYS A 367 13.84 -70.14 20.72
N HIS A 368 15.11 -69.73 20.80
CA HIS A 368 16.23 -70.66 20.79
C HIS A 368 16.26 -71.56 22.03
N TYR A 369 15.94 -71.02 23.21
CA TYR A 369 15.81 -71.78 24.45
C TYR A 369 14.72 -72.85 24.33
N LYS A 370 13.51 -72.48 23.91
CA LYS A 370 12.39 -73.42 23.68
C LYS A 370 12.73 -74.50 22.67
N MET A 371 13.41 -74.15 21.57
CA MET A 371 13.86 -75.14 20.60
C MET A 371 14.86 -76.15 21.22
N CYS A 372 15.77 -75.69 22.10
CA CYS A 372 16.67 -76.58 22.83
C CYS A 372 15.97 -77.39 23.94
N GLU A 373 14.95 -76.82 24.58
CA GLU A 373 14.07 -77.45 25.58
C GLU A 373 13.27 -78.60 24.92
N GLU A 374 12.57 -78.31 23.82
CA GLU A 374 11.83 -79.28 23.00
C GLU A 374 12.72 -80.43 22.47
N ILE A 375 13.97 -80.13 22.06
CA ILE A 375 14.94 -81.15 21.63
C ILE A 375 15.47 -81.97 22.82
N LEU A 376 15.71 -81.34 23.97
CA LEU A 376 16.18 -82.03 25.18
C LEU A 376 15.11 -82.99 25.71
N ASP A 377 13.84 -82.55 25.73
CA ASP A 377 12.70 -83.38 26.11
C ASP A 377 12.56 -84.59 25.17
N GLN A 378 12.73 -84.41 23.85
CA GLN A 378 12.73 -85.53 22.89
C GLN A 378 13.92 -86.50 23.09
N ILE A 379 15.09 -86.01 23.50
CA ILE A 379 16.24 -86.87 23.86
C ILE A 379 15.94 -87.65 25.15
N LEU A 380 15.35 -86.98 26.14
CA LEU A 380 14.96 -87.60 27.41
C LEU A 380 13.89 -88.66 27.18
N ASP A 381 12.82 -88.36 26.43
CA ASP A 381 11.77 -89.29 26.01
C ASP A 381 12.36 -90.54 25.35
N LEU A 382 13.26 -90.37 24.37
CA LEU A 382 13.91 -91.50 23.71
C LEU A 382 14.73 -92.33 24.72
N SER A 383 15.44 -91.67 25.64
CA SER A 383 16.24 -92.34 26.66
C SER A 383 15.38 -93.11 27.68
N PHE A 384 14.24 -92.55 28.09
CA PHE A 384 13.29 -93.19 29.00
C PHE A 384 12.60 -94.37 28.33
N LYS A 385 12.08 -94.23 27.11
CA LYS A 385 11.55 -95.35 26.31
C LYS A 385 12.57 -96.48 26.18
N VAL A 386 13.82 -96.16 25.83
CA VAL A 386 14.90 -97.14 25.70
C VAL A 386 15.24 -97.80 27.04
N ALA A 387 15.13 -97.10 28.18
CA ALA A 387 15.32 -97.66 29.51
C ALA A 387 14.13 -98.57 29.92
N ASP A 388 12.90 -98.08 29.81
CA ASP A 388 11.65 -98.80 30.12
C ASP A 388 11.60 -100.15 29.38
N TYR A 389 11.83 -100.13 28.06
CA TYR A 389 11.86 -101.36 27.27
C TYR A 389 12.99 -102.31 27.69
N ARG A 390 14.20 -101.81 28.02
CA ARG A 390 15.29 -102.69 28.52
C ARG A 390 14.96 -103.34 29.85
N ILE A 391 14.26 -102.64 30.74
CA ILE A 391 13.80 -103.18 32.03
C ILE A 391 12.74 -104.28 31.78
N LEU A 392 11.83 -104.08 30.82
CA LEU A 392 10.80 -105.05 30.47
C LEU A 392 11.31 -106.27 29.67
N THR A 393 12.34 -106.12 28.84
CA THR A 393 12.82 -107.18 27.91
C THR A 393 14.17 -107.79 28.27
N ASN A 394 14.68 -107.57 29.50
CA ASN A 394 16.02 -107.99 29.93
C ASN A 394 17.13 -107.53 28.95
N ASN A 395 17.16 -106.22 28.68
CA ASN A 395 18.10 -105.49 27.82
C ASN A 395 18.03 -105.72 26.30
N LEU A 396 17.19 -106.64 25.80
CA LEU A 396 17.11 -106.93 24.36
C LEU A 396 16.07 -106.04 23.65
N ILE A 397 16.51 -105.07 22.85
CA ILE A 397 15.62 -104.22 22.04
C ILE A 397 15.63 -104.71 20.57
N PRO A 398 14.47 -105.02 19.96
CA PRO A 398 14.38 -105.32 18.53
C PRO A 398 14.84 -104.16 17.64
N PHE A 399 15.51 -104.47 16.53
CA PHE A 399 16.07 -103.46 15.62
C PHE A 399 15.01 -102.50 15.05
N LYS A 400 13.82 -103.02 14.67
CA LYS A 400 12.72 -102.22 14.09
C LYS A 400 12.28 -101.11 15.03
N MET A 401 11.81 -101.45 16.24
CA MET A 401 11.43 -100.49 17.29
C MET A 401 12.49 -99.41 17.54
N MET A 402 13.78 -99.79 17.54
CA MET A 402 14.91 -98.86 17.69
C MET A 402 15.18 -97.99 16.45
N HIS A 403 14.76 -98.41 15.25
CA HIS A 403 14.74 -97.63 14.02
C HIS A 403 13.54 -96.67 14.03
N ASP A 404 12.35 -97.15 14.35
CA ASP A 404 11.10 -96.40 14.34
C ASP A 404 11.14 -95.25 15.36
N TRP A 405 11.59 -95.49 16.60
CA TRP A 405 11.75 -94.43 17.60
C TRP A 405 12.81 -93.39 17.21
N LYS A 406 13.84 -93.77 16.46
CA LYS A 406 14.82 -92.81 15.91
C LYS A 406 14.23 -91.97 14.80
N GLU A 407 13.36 -92.53 13.96
CA GLU A 407 12.71 -91.75 12.91
C GLU A 407 11.62 -90.84 13.46
N LEU A 408 10.86 -91.27 14.47
CA LEU A 408 9.99 -90.38 15.24
C LEU A 408 10.78 -89.20 15.82
N PHE A 409 11.95 -89.46 16.41
CA PHE A 409 12.88 -88.44 16.91
C PHE A 409 13.41 -87.51 15.79
N PHE A 410 13.91 -88.05 14.67
CA PHE A 410 14.38 -87.25 13.53
C PHE A 410 13.27 -86.44 12.84
N HIS A 411 12.02 -86.89 12.93
CA HIS A 411 10.84 -86.16 12.45
C HIS A 411 10.20 -85.24 13.51
N GLY A 412 10.78 -85.13 14.71
CA GLY A 412 10.27 -84.27 15.79
C GLY A 412 8.88 -84.66 16.30
N LYS A 413 8.49 -85.93 16.15
CA LYS A 413 7.24 -86.47 16.67
C LYS A 413 7.45 -86.97 18.12
N PRO A 414 6.53 -86.72 19.07
CA PRO A 414 6.65 -87.23 20.43
C PRO A 414 6.60 -88.77 20.41
N ILE A 415 7.50 -89.40 21.17
CA ILE A 415 7.69 -90.86 21.19
C ILE A 415 6.74 -91.51 22.21
N TYR A 416 6.26 -90.73 23.19
CA TYR A 416 5.03 -91.05 23.90
C TYR A 416 3.86 -90.58 23.02
N GLU A 417 3.01 -91.53 22.62
CA GLU A 417 1.75 -91.19 21.98
C GLU A 417 0.93 -90.33 22.96
N ASN A 418 0.77 -89.05 22.60
CA ASN A 418 -0.02 -88.11 23.38
C ASN A 418 -1.49 -88.54 23.30
N VAL A 419 -1.91 -89.37 24.26
CA VAL A 419 -3.29 -89.79 24.49
C VAL A 419 -4.11 -88.54 24.77
N SER A 420 -4.53 -87.91 23.69
CA SER A 420 -5.34 -86.71 23.68
C SER A 420 -6.72 -87.15 24.09
N ILE A 421 -7.04 -87.04 25.38
CA ILE A 421 -8.37 -87.31 25.96
C ILE A 421 -9.34 -86.19 25.55
N LYS A 422 -9.45 -85.97 24.23
CA LYS A 422 -10.66 -85.49 23.60
C LYS A 422 -11.68 -86.59 23.80
N TYR A 423 -12.74 -86.28 24.54
CA TYR A 423 -13.84 -87.20 24.82
C TYR A 423 -14.24 -87.96 23.55
N ILE A 424 -14.08 -89.28 23.58
CA ILE A 424 -14.73 -90.18 22.62
C ILE A 424 -16.23 -90.07 22.93
N PRO A 425 -17.09 -89.61 22.02
CA PRO A 425 -18.53 -89.69 22.21
C PRO A 425 -18.95 -91.16 22.20
N ASP A 426 -19.86 -91.58 23.07
CA ASP A 426 -20.25 -93.00 23.28
C ASP A 426 -20.80 -93.75 22.05
N LYS A 427 -20.85 -93.12 20.88
CA LYS A 427 -21.12 -93.73 19.57
C LYS A 427 -20.22 -93.09 18.49
N PRO A 428 -19.08 -93.69 18.12
CA PRO A 428 -18.35 -93.30 16.92
C PRO A 428 -19.15 -93.68 15.66
N SER A 429 -19.04 -92.89 14.59
CA SER A 429 -19.61 -93.24 13.29
C SER A 429 -18.78 -94.36 12.62
N GLU A 430 -19.40 -95.22 11.83
CA GLU A 430 -18.70 -96.27 11.05
C GLU A 430 -17.62 -95.66 10.15
N GLU A 431 -17.90 -94.50 9.56
CA GLU A 431 -16.94 -93.73 8.75
C GLU A 431 -15.68 -93.36 9.56
N GLN A 432 -15.84 -92.99 10.83
CA GLN A 432 -14.75 -92.61 11.73
C GLN A 432 -13.90 -93.82 12.15
N LEU A 433 -14.51 -95.00 12.37
CA LEU A 433 -13.75 -96.24 12.53
C LEU A 433 -12.89 -96.50 11.29
N THR A 434 -13.50 -96.48 10.09
CA THR A 434 -12.70 -96.75 8.88
C THR A 434 -11.63 -95.70 8.61
N GLU A 435 -11.78 -94.45 9.07
CA GLU A 435 -10.73 -93.43 8.99
C GLU A 435 -9.59 -93.63 10.01
N MET A 436 -9.86 -94.23 11.16
CA MET A 436 -8.82 -94.64 12.11
C MET A 436 -8.09 -95.89 11.60
N ASP A 437 -8.82 -96.91 11.16
CA ASP A 437 -8.25 -98.13 10.58
C ASP A 437 -7.38 -97.81 9.35
N LYS A 438 -7.85 -96.95 8.43
CA LYS A 438 -7.05 -96.49 7.26
C LYS A 438 -5.79 -95.72 7.64
N ARG A 439 -5.74 -95.03 8.79
CA ARG A 439 -4.53 -94.35 9.29
C ARG A 439 -3.53 -95.32 9.91
N ASN A 440 -4.02 -96.42 10.50
CA ASN A 440 -3.19 -97.44 11.13
C ASN A 440 -2.68 -98.51 10.15
N LEU A 441 -3.29 -98.64 8.97
CA LEU A 441 -3.05 -99.76 8.03
C LEU A 441 -1.73 -99.66 7.23
N LEU A 442 -1.13 -98.47 7.13
CA LEU A 442 0.21 -98.28 6.56
C LEU A 442 0.98 -97.22 7.35
N ASP A 443 1.90 -97.64 8.21
CA ASP A 443 3.09 -96.83 8.46
C ASP A 443 4.05 -96.98 7.27
N SER A 444 4.90 -95.97 7.03
CA SER A 444 5.81 -95.95 5.88
C SER A 444 6.90 -97.04 5.98
N ASN A 445 7.18 -97.49 7.21
CA ASN A 445 8.27 -98.42 7.50
C ASN A 445 7.87 -99.87 7.21
N ASP A 446 6.65 -100.25 7.60
CA ASP A 446 6.05 -101.55 7.24
C ASP A 446 6.00 -101.75 5.71
N TYR A 447 5.71 -100.67 4.97
CA TYR A 447 5.66 -100.72 3.50
C TYR A 447 7.03 -100.98 2.86
N GLU A 448 8.09 -100.29 3.29
CA GLU A 448 9.43 -100.52 2.76
C GLU A 448 10.03 -101.87 3.22
N GLU A 449 9.69 -102.38 4.40
CA GLU A 449 10.10 -103.74 4.79
C GLU A 449 9.38 -104.82 3.96
N TYR A 450 8.09 -104.68 3.72
CA TYR A 450 7.33 -105.59 2.85
C TYR A 450 7.96 -105.65 1.45
N LYS A 451 8.34 -104.48 0.91
CA LYS A 451 9.05 -104.30 -0.36
C LYS A 451 10.44 -104.96 -0.38
N VAL A 452 11.21 -104.85 0.71
CA VAL A 452 12.49 -105.58 0.87
C VAL A 452 12.26 -107.09 0.80
N HIS A 453 11.24 -107.61 1.49
CA HIS A 453 10.90 -109.04 1.43
C HIS A 453 10.41 -109.50 0.05
N THR A 454 9.72 -108.66 -0.74
CA THR A 454 9.36 -109.02 -2.12
C THR A 454 10.54 -109.09 -3.09
N ASN A 455 11.67 -108.45 -2.77
CA ASN A 455 12.88 -108.42 -3.61
C ASN A 455 13.89 -109.55 -3.31
N MET A 456 13.55 -110.52 -2.44
CA MET A 456 14.38 -111.70 -2.15
C MET A 456 13.70 -113.01 -2.59
N LYS A 457 13.30 -113.09 -3.86
CA LYS A 457 12.80 -114.29 -4.53
C LYS A 457 13.39 -114.42 -5.94
#